data_AF-A0A6G1K5S0-F1
#
_entry.id   AF-A0A6G1K5S0-F1
#
_cell.length_a   1.000
_cell.length_b   1.000
_cell.length_c   1.000
_cell.angle_alpha   90.00
_cell.angle_beta   90.00
_cell.angle_gamma   90.00
#
_symmetry.space_group_name_H-M   'P 1'
#
loop_
_entity.id
_entity.type
_entity.pdbx_description
1 polymer ?
#
loop_
_entity_poly.entity_id
_entity_poly.type
_entity_poly.pdbx_seq_one_letter_code
_entity_poly.pdbx_strand_id
1 'polypeptide(L)'
;MPASSVPDSSLGLTQSEVTLLRQHQQIALSQAGSSSSRAASHASSQGRLLLDPSSLQALSAHFDRLMYSIQQRWQALTQQTQIATQMQYDRAGNAIEIADAEIARFRQILREIDELQVEFDKVRRIGEIVKGFKARVEHLERRI
;
A
#
# COMPACT_ATOMS: atom_id res chain seq x y z
N MET A 1 -46.31 -35.02 -2.83
CA MET A 1 -45.49 -34.06 -2.06
C MET A 1 -45.25 -32.85 -2.95
N PRO A 2 -45.60 -31.63 -2.52
CA PRO A 2 -45.55 -30.45 -3.39
C PRO A 2 -44.09 -30.14 -3.77
N ALA A 3 -43.89 -29.47 -4.90
CA ALA A 3 -42.56 -29.27 -5.47
C ALA A 3 -41.64 -28.52 -4.49
N SER A 4 -40.57 -29.17 -4.02
CA SER A 4 -39.50 -28.58 -3.17
C SER A 4 -38.64 -27.54 -3.88
N SER A 5 -39.15 -26.94 -4.95
CA SER A 5 -38.48 -25.91 -5.72
C SER A 5 -39.47 -24.85 -6.20
N VAL A 6 -39.01 -23.62 -6.22
CA VAL A 6 -39.81 -22.43 -6.53
C VAL A 6 -39.16 -21.70 -7.71
N PRO A 7 -39.94 -21.16 -8.67
CA PRO A 7 -39.38 -20.38 -9.77
C PRO A 7 -38.64 -19.15 -9.24
N ASP A 8 -37.51 -18.79 -9.87
CA ASP A 8 -36.67 -17.68 -9.38
C ASP A 8 -37.41 -16.34 -9.33
N SER A 9 -38.36 -16.14 -10.26
CA SER A 9 -39.13 -14.90 -10.42
C SER A 9 -40.07 -14.61 -9.26
N SER A 10 -40.41 -15.59 -8.42
CA SER A 10 -41.32 -15.36 -7.29
C SER A 10 -40.63 -14.85 -6.03
N LEU A 11 -39.30 -14.76 -6.02
CA LEU A 11 -38.54 -14.26 -4.86
C LEU A 11 -38.31 -12.75 -4.90
N GLY A 12 -38.73 -12.07 -5.98
CA GLY A 12 -38.51 -10.63 -6.15
C GLY A 12 -37.03 -10.23 -6.25
N LEU A 13 -36.14 -11.20 -6.47
CA LEU A 13 -34.71 -11.01 -6.63
C LEU A 13 -34.38 -10.55 -8.04
N THR A 14 -33.38 -9.69 -8.17
CA THR A 14 -32.78 -9.37 -9.47
C THR A 14 -32.10 -10.60 -10.06
N GLN A 15 -31.92 -10.62 -11.38
CA GLN A 15 -31.35 -11.80 -12.04
C GLN A 15 -29.90 -12.08 -11.62
N SER A 16 -29.16 -11.04 -11.23
CA SER A 16 -27.84 -11.16 -10.60
C SER A 16 -27.90 -11.82 -9.21
N GLU A 17 -28.85 -11.44 -8.36
CA GLU A 17 -29.00 -11.99 -7.02
C GLU A 17 -29.44 -13.46 -7.06
N VAL A 18 -30.33 -13.81 -7.99
CA VAL A 18 -30.71 -15.21 -8.24
C VAL A 18 -29.51 -16.06 -8.61
N THR A 19 -28.67 -15.55 -9.53
CA THR A 19 -27.48 -16.27 -10.00
C THR A 19 -26.48 -16.45 -8.85
N LEU A 20 -26.28 -15.42 -8.04
CA LEU A 20 -25.41 -15.45 -6.87
C LEU A 20 -25.93 -16.43 -5.81
N LEU A 21 -27.23 -16.40 -5.52
CA LEU A 21 -27.87 -17.32 -4.59
C LEU A 21 -27.70 -18.78 -5.01
N ARG A 22 -27.90 -19.09 -6.30
CA ARG A 22 -27.69 -20.44 -6.86
C ARG A 22 -26.27 -20.92 -6.68
N GLN A 23 -25.30 -20.06 -6.97
CA GLN A 23 -23.89 -20.38 -6.80
C GLN A 23 -23.60 -20.75 -5.33
N HIS A 24 -24.09 -19.95 -4.38
CA HIS A 24 -23.89 -20.21 -2.95
C HIS A 24 -24.61 -21.46 -2.48
N GLN A 25 -25.81 -21.73 -2.99
CA GLN A 25 -26.56 -22.95 -2.71
C GLN A 25 -25.81 -24.19 -3.22
N GLN A 26 -25.25 -24.14 -4.43
CA GLN A 26 -24.43 -25.23 -4.96
C GLN A 26 -23.17 -25.48 -4.11
N ILE A 27 -22.50 -24.42 -3.65
CA ILE A 27 -21.32 -24.53 -2.79
C ILE A 27 -21.68 -25.09 -1.41
N ALA A 28 -22.78 -24.61 -0.81
CA ALA A 28 -23.26 -25.10 0.48
C ALA A 28 -23.61 -26.59 0.42
N LEU A 29 -24.30 -27.01 -0.65
CA LEU A 29 -24.73 -28.39 -0.86
C LEU A 29 -23.57 -29.33 -1.22
N SER A 30 -22.57 -28.86 -1.95
CA SER A 30 -21.38 -29.64 -2.29
C SER A 30 -20.51 -29.89 -1.05
N GLN A 31 -20.39 -28.92 -0.15
CA GLN A 31 -19.73 -29.12 1.15
C GLN A 31 -20.53 -30.03 2.10
N ALA A 32 -21.85 -30.08 1.97
CA ALA A 32 -22.72 -30.91 2.79
C ALA A 32 -22.79 -32.39 2.32
N GLY A 33 -22.16 -32.75 1.18
CA GLY A 33 -22.07 -34.13 0.70
C GLY A 33 -23.41 -34.79 0.33
N SER A 34 -24.47 -34.02 0.09
CA SER A 34 -25.84 -34.54 -0.03
C SER A 34 -26.26 -34.83 -1.47
N SER A 35 -27.10 -35.87 -1.65
CA SER A 35 -27.90 -36.18 -2.85
C SER A 35 -28.63 -34.95 -3.41
N SER A 36 -28.94 -33.98 -2.54
CA SER A 36 -29.51 -32.67 -2.84
C SER A 36 -28.67 -31.83 -3.83
N SER A 37 -27.38 -32.12 -4.03
CA SER A 37 -26.55 -31.45 -5.05
C SER A 37 -27.07 -31.69 -6.47
N ARG A 38 -27.52 -32.93 -6.77
CA ARG A 38 -28.10 -33.26 -8.08
C ARG A 38 -29.48 -32.62 -8.25
N ALA A 39 -30.27 -32.60 -7.18
CA ALA A 39 -31.59 -31.96 -7.16
C ALA A 39 -31.49 -30.43 -7.35
N ALA A 40 -30.50 -29.78 -6.73
CA ALA A 40 -30.25 -28.36 -6.90
C ALA A 40 -29.74 -28.02 -8.30
N SER A 41 -28.87 -28.84 -8.89
CA SER A 41 -28.44 -28.67 -10.29
C SER A 41 -29.60 -28.82 -11.28
N HIS A 42 -30.50 -29.80 -11.05
CA HIS A 42 -31.72 -29.96 -11.86
C HIS A 42 -32.72 -28.82 -11.67
N ALA A 43 -32.89 -28.30 -10.45
CA ALA A 43 -33.73 -27.14 -10.21
C ALA A 43 -33.14 -25.89 -10.89
N SER A 44 -31.84 -25.66 -10.73
CA SER A 44 -31.12 -24.53 -11.31
C SER A 44 -31.16 -24.53 -12.84
N SER A 45 -31.05 -25.71 -13.49
CA SER A 45 -31.14 -25.80 -14.95
C SER A 45 -32.56 -25.53 -15.49
N GLN A 46 -33.58 -25.67 -14.64
CA GLN A 46 -34.98 -25.37 -14.96
C GLN A 46 -35.42 -23.96 -14.58
N GLY A 47 -34.51 -23.07 -14.15
CA GLY A 47 -34.93 -21.74 -13.71
C GLY A 47 -35.60 -21.73 -12.33
N ARG A 48 -35.28 -22.70 -11.48
CA ARG A 48 -35.89 -22.89 -10.15
C ARG A 48 -34.83 -22.95 -9.06
N LEU A 49 -35.24 -22.56 -7.86
CA LEU A 49 -34.44 -22.64 -6.64
C LEU A 49 -34.98 -23.75 -5.76
N LEU A 50 -34.10 -24.57 -5.20
CA LEU A 50 -34.46 -25.62 -4.24
C LEU A 50 -34.72 -24.96 -2.88
N LEU A 51 -35.87 -25.20 -2.26
CA LEU A 51 -36.22 -24.63 -0.95
C LEU A 51 -36.56 -25.73 0.07
N ASP A 52 -35.94 -26.91 -0.06
CA ASP A 52 -36.13 -27.94 0.95
C ASP A 52 -35.48 -27.52 2.29
N PRO A 53 -36.00 -27.98 3.44
CA PRO A 53 -35.48 -27.58 4.75
C PRO A 53 -33.98 -27.87 4.94
N SER A 54 -33.48 -28.95 4.35
CA SER A 54 -32.07 -29.35 4.47
C SER A 54 -31.13 -28.46 3.65
N SER A 55 -31.52 -28.03 2.44
CA SER A 55 -30.74 -27.09 1.64
C SER A 55 -30.72 -25.69 2.25
N LEU A 56 -31.82 -25.24 2.84
CA LEU A 56 -31.86 -23.98 3.58
C LEU A 56 -30.98 -24.04 4.83
N GLN A 57 -30.98 -25.16 5.56
CA GLN A 57 -30.09 -25.35 6.71
C GLN A 57 -28.61 -25.39 6.30
N ALA A 58 -28.27 -26.07 5.20
CA ALA A 58 -26.92 -26.09 4.65
C ALA A 58 -26.48 -24.68 4.22
N LEU A 59 -27.38 -23.92 3.59
CA LEU A 59 -27.13 -22.55 3.16
C LEU A 59 -26.92 -21.61 4.36
N SER A 60 -27.72 -21.73 5.42
CA SER A 60 -27.53 -20.99 6.68
C SER A 60 -26.15 -21.25 7.26
N ALA A 61 -25.77 -22.52 7.44
CA ALA A 61 -24.47 -22.88 7.99
C ALA A 61 -23.30 -22.38 7.12
N HIS A 62 -23.49 -22.33 5.79
CA HIS A 62 -22.52 -21.76 4.87
C HIS A 62 -22.37 -20.25 5.06
N PHE A 63 -23.47 -19.51 5.20
CA PHE A 63 -23.43 -18.07 5.47
C PHE A 63 -22.84 -17.74 6.84
N ASP A 64 -23.10 -18.53 7.88
CA ASP A 64 -22.50 -18.35 9.20
C ASP A 64 -20.97 -18.50 9.14
N ARG A 65 -20.47 -19.51 8.41
CA ARG A 65 -19.02 -19.69 8.19
C ARG A 65 -18.42 -18.55 7.37
N LEU A 66 -19.11 -18.09 6.33
CA LEU A 66 -18.66 -16.94 5.55
C LEU A 66 -18.57 -15.69 6.42
N MET A 67 -19.58 -15.40 7.22
CA MET A 67 -19.61 -14.25 8.11
C MET A 67 -18.45 -14.31 9.11
N TYR A 68 -18.22 -15.47 9.72
CA TYR A 68 -17.09 -15.69 10.62
C TYR A 68 -15.75 -15.47 9.91
N SER A 69 -15.58 -15.99 8.69
CA SER A 69 -14.35 -15.81 7.91
C SER A 69 -14.11 -14.35 7.52
N ILE A 70 -15.17 -13.60 7.22
CA ILE A 70 -15.13 -12.17 6.91
C ILE A 70 -14.71 -11.39 8.16
N GLN A 71 -15.30 -11.69 9.32
CA GLN A 71 -14.93 -11.06 10.59
C GLN A 71 -13.45 -11.30 10.94
N GLN A 72 -12.96 -12.54 10.80
CA GLN A 72 -11.55 -12.85 11.03
C GLN A 72 -10.63 -12.09 10.07
N ARG A 73 -10.96 -12.07 8.77
CA ARG A 73 -10.19 -11.31 7.77
C ARG A 73 -10.20 -9.82 8.04
N TRP A 74 -11.34 -9.27 8.46
CA TRP A 74 -11.46 -7.86 8.82
C TRP A 74 -10.56 -7.48 9.99
N GLN A 75 -10.55 -8.30 11.05
CA GLN A 75 -9.67 -8.12 12.20
C GLN A 75 -8.19 -8.19 11.78
N ALA A 76 -7.82 -9.20 10.99
CA ALA A 76 -6.44 -9.34 10.49
C ALA A 76 -6.01 -8.15 9.63
N LEU A 77 -6.88 -7.70 8.71
CA LEU A 77 -6.60 -6.55 7.86
C LEU A 77 -6.44 -5.27 8.69
N THR A 78 -7.31 -5.05 9.68
CA THR A 78 -7.24 -3.89 10.58
C THR A 78 -5.91 -3.86 11.33
N GLN A 79 -5.48 -5.00 11.89
CA GLN A 79 -4.21 -5.12 12.58
C GLN A 79 -3.02 -4.88 11.63
N GLN A 80 -3.07 -5.45 10.43
CA GLN A 80 -2.03 -5.27 9.42
C GLN A 80 -1.91 -3.81 8.99
N THR A 81 -3.04 -3.12 8.79
CA THR A 81 -3.06 -1.68 8.47
C THR A 81 -2.44 -0.87 9.60
N GLN A 82 -2.79 -1.13 10.86
CA GLN A 82 -2.21 -0.43 12.00
C GLN A 82 -0.68 -0.59 12.06
N ILE A 83 -0.17 -1.81 11.87
CA ILE A 83 1.27 -2.10 11.83
C ILE A 83 1.94 -1.37 10.65
N ALA A 84 1.32 -1.41 9.47
CA ALA A 84 1.85 -0.73 8.28
C ALA A 84 1.91 0.79 8.47
N THR A 85 0.88 1.39 9.07
CA THR A 85 0.87 2.83 9.40
C THR A 85 1.97 3.18 10.39
N GLN A 86 2.18 2.36 11.43
CA GLN A 86 3.24 2.60 12.41
C GLN A 86 4.63 2.53 11.76
N MET A 87 4.92 1.46 11.00
CA MET A 87 6.20 1.33 10.30
C MET A 87 6.45 2.47 9.31
N GLN A 88 5.40 2.93 8.63
CA GLN A 88 5.50 4.06 7.71
C GLN A 88 5.81 5.37 8.45
N TYR A 89 5.18 5.58 9.61
CA TYR A 89 5.46 6.73 10.47
C TYR A 89 6.92 6.71 10.96
N ASP A 90 7.39 5.58 11.48
CA ASP A 90 8.77 5.42 11.96
C ASP A 90 9.79 5.63 10.84
N ARG A 91 9.52 5.08 9.65
CA ARG A 91 10.38 5.26 8.47
C ARG A 91 10.44 6.72 8.02
N ALA A 92 9.30 7.40 8.00
CA ALA A 92 9.24 8.82 7.67
C ALA A 92 10.00 9.67 8.69
N GLY A 93 9.84 9.38 10.00
CA GLY A 93 10.57 10.04 11.07
C GLY A 93 12.09 9.90 10.91
N ASN A 94 12.59 8.67 10.74
CA ASN A 94 14.02 8.42 10.51
C ASN A 94 14.55 9.14 9.27
N ALA A 95 13.77 9.17 8.17
CA ALA A 95 14.19 9.85 6.94
C ALA A 95 14.32 11.37 7.13
N ILE A 96 13.44 11.98 7.92
CA ILE A 96 13.51 13.41 8.27
C ILE A 96 14.76 13.69 9.10
N GLU A 97 15.04 12.88 10.12
CA GLU A 97 16.22 13.04 10.97
C GLU A 97 17.53 12.94 10.16
N ILE A 98 17.61 11.98 9.25
CA ILE A 98 18.75 11.84 8.34
C ILE A 98 18.87 13.08 7.42
N ALA A 99 17.75 13.57 6.89
CA ALA A 99 17.75 14.75 6.03
C ALA A 99 18.23 16.00 6.79
N ASP A 100 17.80 16.19 8.03
CA ASP A 100 18.23 17.30 8.89
C ASP A 100 19.73 17.25 9.18
N ALA A 101 20.28 16.07 9.46
CA ALA A 101 21.71 15.87 9.65
C ALA A 101 22.52 16.23 8.38
N GLU A 102 22.03 15.82 7.21
CA GLU A 102 22.70 16.13 5.94
C GLU A 102 22.59 17.62 5.60
N ILE A 103 21.45 18.28 5.89
CA ILE A 103 21.30 19.74 5.74
C ILE A 103 22.30 20.48 6.64
N ALA A 104 22.47 20.05 7.89
CA ALA A 104 23.44 20.65 8.79
C ALA A 104 24.88 20.51 8.26
N ARG A 105 25.22 19.33 7.75
CA ARG A 105 26.51 19.06 7.10
C ARG A 105 26.73 19.95 5.88
N PHE A 106 25.75 20.06 4.98
CA PHE A 106 25.87 20.94 3.82
C PHE A 106 26.04 22.41 4.21
N ARG A 107 25.32 22.90 5.23
CA ARG A 107 25.50 24.26 5.74
C ARG A 107 26.90 24.50 6.29
N GLN A 108 27.50 23.50 6.94
CA GLN A 108 28.89 23.58 7.38
C GLN A 108 29.85 23.68 6.20
N ILE A 109 29.69 22.80 5.20
CA ILE A 109 30.53 22.82 3.98
C ILE A 109 30.44 24.16 3.27
N LEU A 110 29.24 24.75 3.14
CA LEU A 110 29.08 26.06 2.53
C LEU A 110 29.85 27.15 3.29
N ARG A 111 29.84 27.11 4.63
CA ARG A 111 30.62 28.04 5.45
C ARG A 111 32.13 27.84 5.25
N GLU A 112 32.60 26.60 5.20
CA GLU A 112 34.01 26.29 4.92
C GLU A 112 34.44 26.78 3.53
N ILE A 113 33.54 26.70 2.53
CA ILE A 113 33.79 27.26 1.19
C ILE A 113 33.91 28.78 1.23
N ASP A 114 33.01 29.48 1.95
CA ASP A 114 33.07 30.93 2.09
C ASP A 114 34.37 31.37 2.79
N GLU A 115 34.81 30.64 3.82
CA GLU A 115 36.08 30.88 4.50
C GLU A 115 37.27 30.68 3.56
N LEU A 116 37.27 29.61 2.77
CA LEU A 116 38.30 29.36 1.76
C LEU A 116 38.37 30.47 0.70
N GLN A 117 37.23 31.04 0.29
CA GLN A 117 37.23 32.18 -0.63
C GLN A 117 37.96 33.39 -0.05
N VAL A 118 37.72 33.70 1.23
CA VAL A 118 38.44 34.77 1.94
C VAL A 118 39.94 34.49 1.98
N GLU A 119 40.35 33.25 2.24
CA GLU A 119 41.76 32.88 2.21
C GLU A 119 42.40 33.02 0.82
N PHE A 120 41.68 32.64 -0.24
CA PHE A 120 42.16 32.83 -1.62
C PHE A 120 42.32 34.32 -1.99
N ASP A 121 41.44 35.19 -1.52
CA ASP A 121 41.57 36.63 -1.72
C ASP A 121 42.80 37.21 -1.01
N LYS A 122 43.12 36.71 0.20
CA LYS A 122 44.37 37.06 0.89
C LYS A 122 45.60 36.64 0.08
N VAL A 123 45.61 35.41 -0.44
CA VAL A 123 46.70 34.90 -1.29
C VAL A 123 46.85 35.74 -2.55
N ARG A 124 45.75 36.12 -3.19
CA ARG A 124 45.75 37.01 -4.36
C ARG A 124 46.41 38.34 -4.05
N ARG A 125 46.06 38.96 -2.92
CA ARG A 125 46.65 40.23 -2.47
C ARG A 125 48.15 40.11 -2.24
N ILE A 126 48.61 39.00 -1.64
CA ILE A 126 50.04 38.72 -1.47
C ILE A 126 50.72 38.63 -2.85
N GLY A 127 50.10 37.96 -3.81
CA GLY A 127 50.60 37.89 -5.19
C GLY A 127 50.81 39.27 -5.83
N GLU A 128 49.88 40.20 -5.66
CA GLU A 128 50.02 41.58 -6.15
C GLU A 128 51.14 42.35 -5.45
N ILE A 129 51.31 42.17 -4.14
CA ILE A 129 52.42 42.76 -3.38
C ILE A 129 53.77 42.26 -3.91
N VAL A 130 53.91 40.94 -4.14
CA VAL A 130 55.14 40.33 -4.67
C VAL A 130 55.45 40.87 -6.07
N LYS A 131 54.44 41.01 -6.95
CA LYS A 131 54.62 41.65 -8.27
C LYS A 131 55.15 43.08 -8.13
N GLY A 132 54.58 43.87 -7.21
CA GLY A 132 55.04 45.23 -6.92
C GLY A 132 56.49 45.30 -6.42
N PHE A 133 56.90 44.37 -5.56
CA PHE A 133 58.30 44.25 -5.14
C PHE A 133 59.22 43.91 -6.31
N LYS A 134 58.84 42.95 -7.17
CA LYS A 134 59.63 42.56 -8.34
C LYS A 134 59.86 43.74 -9.29
N ALA A 135 58.80 44.50 -9.60
CA ALA A 135 58.89 45.68 -10.47
C ALA A 135 59.85 46.77 -9.92
N ARG A 136 59.84 46.99 -8.59
CA ARG A 136 60.76 47.91 -7.93
C ARG A 136 62.22 47.45 -8.01
N VAL A 137 62.47 46.15 -7.86
CA VAL A 137 63.82 45.57 -7.99
C VAL A 137 64.32 45.74 -9.42
N GLU A 138 63.51 45.39 -10.42
CA GLU A 138 63.86 45.58 -11.84
C GLU A 138 64.15 47.05 -12.19
N HIS A 139 63.39 47.99 -11.63
CA HIS A 139 63.65 49.42 -11.82
C HIS A 139 64.96 49.89 -11.16
N LEU A 140 65.33 49.33 -10.02
CA LEU A 140 66.59 49.64 -9.35
C LEU A 140 67.78 49.08 -10.12
N GLU A 141 67.67 47.87 -10.65
CA GLU A 141 68.70 47.21 -11.46
C GLU A 141 69.01 48.00 -12.74
N ARG A 142 67.99 48.58 -13.39
CA ARG A 142 68.18 49.42 -14.59
C ARG A 142 68.85 50.77 -14.32
N ARG A 143 69.00 51.18 -13.06
CA ARG A 143 69.59 52.46 -12.65
C ARG A 143 71.04 52.35 -12.18
N ILE A 144 71.57 51.13 -12.07
CA ILE A 144 72.96 50.80 -11.71
C ILE A 144 73.70 50.49 -13.01
#